data_AF-A0A1V2DWP6-F1
#
_entry.id   AF-A0A1V2DWP6-F1
#
_cell.length_a   1.000
_cell.length_b   1.000
_cell.length_c   1.000
_cell.angle_alpha   90.00
_cell.angle_beta   90.00
_cell.angle_gamma   90.00
#
_symmetry.space_group_name_H-M   'P 1'
#
loop_
_entity.id
_entity.type
_entity.pdbx_description
1 polymer ?
#
loop_
_entity_poly.entity_id
_entity_poly.type
_entity_poly.pdbx_seq_one_letter_code
_entity_poly.pdbx_strand_id
1 'polypeptide(L)'
;MKKFDDLEHVAQVLGDGGPFNPDTEYETVGELVDDLIDLGNTDEVYVQHDDHLGLKDELSPEFLNSPLSDVDDKFEDQVEAVLEQANIIIPLSERELSEDDLEEIEEDKKYRGVDDDD
;
A
#
# COMPACT_ATOMS: atom_id res chain seq x y z
N MET A 1 -5.88 -15.67 -0.39
CA MET A 1 -4.62 -15.14 -0.97
C MET A 1 -3.43 -15.75 -0.24
N LYS A 2 -2.25 -15.79 -0.90
CA LYS A 2 -0.99 -15.99 -0.20
C LYS A 2 -0.73 -14.74 0.64
N LYS A 3 -0.18 -14.93 1.85
CA LYS A 3 0.34 -13.80 2.61
C LYS A 3 1.71 -13.43 2.08
N PHE A 4 2.06 -12.16 2.13
CA PHE A 4 3.42 -11.69 1.95
C PHE A 4 4.21 -12.02 3.22
N ASP A 5 5.28 -12.78 3.05
CA ASP A 5 6.18 -13.18 4.14
C ASP A 5 7.40 -12.26 4.25
N ASP A 6 7.74 -11.51 3.19
CA ASP A 6 8.94 -10.67 3.11
C ASP A 6 8.70 -9.42 2.24
N LEU A 7 9.43 -8.34 2.54
CA LEU A 7 9.31 -7.06 1.81
C LEU A 7 9.72 -7.18 0.34
N GLU A 8 10.64 -8.09 0.00
CA GLU A 8 11.02 -8.35 -1.40
C GLU A 8 9.84 -8.86 -2.23
N HIS A 9 8.96 -9.69 -1.65
CA HIS A 9 7.75 -10.14 -2.36
C HIS A 9 6.75 -9.00 -2.54
N VAL A 10 6.63 -8.10 -1.57
CA VAL A 10 5.77 -6.91 -1.68
C VAL A 10 6.32 -5.96 -2.75
N ALA A 11 7.63 -5.69 -2.71
CA ALA A 11 8.35 -4.91 -3.70
C ALA A 11 8.21 -5.49 -5.10
N GLN A 12 8.27 -6.82 -5.22
CA GLN A 12 8.01 -7.47 -6.48
C GLN A 12 6.58 -7.23 -6.94
N VAL A 13 5.54 -7.44 -6.11
CA VAL A 13 4.16 -7.27 -6.58
C VAL A 13 3.82 -5.82 -6.94
N LEU A 14 4.29 -4.86 -6.15
CA LEU A 14 4.11 -3.43 -6.44
C LEU A 14 4.95 -2.99 -7.65
N GLY A 15 6.14 -3.58 -7.79
CA GLY A 15 7.14 -3.25 -8.79
C GLY A 15 7.04 -4.00 -10.11
N ASP A 16 6.41 -5.17 -10.21
CA ASP A 16 6.26 -5.99 -11.45
C ASP A 16 5.28 -5.35 -12.45
N GLY A 17 4.89 -4.10 -12.20
CA GLY A 17 3.97 -3.37 -13.06
C GLY A 17 2.70 -4.18 -13.30
N GLY A 18 1.93 -4.40 -12.22
CA GLY A 18 0.51 -4.72 -12.37
C GLY A 18 -0.14 -3.75 -13.37
N PRO A 19 -1.37 -4.00 -13.87
CA PRO A 19 -1.97 -3.25 -14.97
C PRO A 19 -2.02 -1.71 -14.81
N PHE A 20 -1.69 -1.19 -13.62
CA PHE A 20 -1.71 0.21 -13.23
C PHE A 20 -0.34 0.85 -12.90
N ASN A 21 0.79 0.11 -12.82
CA ASN A 21 2.12 0.69 -12.50
C ASN A 21 3.25 0.29 -13.47
N PRO A 22 4.31 1.10 -13.63
CA PRO A 22 5.51 0.74 -14.39
C PRO A 22 6.42 -0.20 -13.58
N ASP A 23 7.25 -0.99 -14.29
CA ASP A 23 8.33 -1.77 -13.68
C ASP A 23 9.21 -0.86 -12.79
N THR A 24 9.07 -0.98 -11.48
CA THR A 24 9.75 -0.13 -10.49
C THR A 24 10.59 -1.00 -9.56
N GLU A 25 11.89 -0.73 -9.53
CA GLU A 25 12.79 -1.30 -8.53
C GLU A 25 12.89 -0.33 -7.35
N TYR A 26 12.59 -0.82 -6.15
CA TYR A 26 12.67 -0.03 -4.92
C TYR A 26 14.10 -0.07 -4.37
N GLU A 27 14.77 1.07 -4.25
CA GLU A 27 16.10 1.16 -3.64
C GLU A 27 16.00 1.11 -2.10
N THR A 28 14.95 1.72 -1.54
CA THR A 28 14.74 1.82 -0.09
C THR A 28 13.38 1.29 0.35
N VAL A 29 13.28 0.89 1.62
CA VAL A 29 11.99 0.50 2.22
C VAL A 29 11.02 1.68 2.24
N GLY A 30 11.52 2.91 2.38
CA GLY A 30 10.70 4.11 2.36
C GLY A 30 9.94 4.29 1.05
N GLU A 31 10.60 4.06 -0.09
CA GLU A 31 9.96 4.10 -1.41
C GLU A 31 8.90 3.00 -1.54
N LEU A 32 9.18 1.80 -1.04
CA LEU A 32 8.20 0.70 -1.02
C LEU A 32 6.96 1.07 -0.20
N VAL A 33 7.16 1.64 0.99
CA VAL A 33 6.08 2.04 1.90
C VAL A 33 5.28 3.19 1.29
N ASP A 34 5.93 4.14 0.63
CA ASP A 34 5.25 5.25 -0.04
C ASP A 34 4.33 4.72 -1.15
N ASP A 35 4.81 3.84 -2.01
CA ASP A 35 3.97 3.24 -3.07
C ASP A 35 2.84 2.37 -2.50
N LEU A 36 3.09 1.68 -1.38
CA LEU A 36 2.05 0.92 -0.69
C LEU A 36 0.96 1.83 -0.12
N ILE A 37 1.35 2.97 0.46
CA ILE A 37 0.41 3.99 0.96
C ILE A 37 -0.36 4.61 -0.19
N ASP A 38 0.30 4.91 -1.31
CA ASP A 38 -0.36 5.43 -2.51
C ASP A 38 -1.37 4.43 -3.08
N LEU A 39 -1.05 3.13 -3.09
CA LEU A 39 -2.00 2.08 -3.44
C LEU A 39 -3.17 2.03 -2.46
N GLY A 40 -2.91 2.14 -1.15
CA GLY A 40 -3.95 2.23 -0.13
C GLY A 40 -4.84 3.47 -0.27
N ASN A 41 -4.30 4.55 -0.84
CA ASN A 41 -5.03 5.79 -1.10
C ASN A 41 -5.89 5.75 -2.37
N THR A 42 -5.82 4.69 -3.17
CA THR A 42 -6.79 4.47 -4.24
C THR A 42 -8.20 4.35 -3.66
N ASP A 43 -9.19 4.91 -4.34
CA ASP A 43 -10.54 5.02 -3.78
C ASP A 43 -11.13 3.66 -3.42
N GLU A 44 -10.80 2.63 -4.20
CA GLU A 44 -11.26 1.25 -4.02
C GLU A 44 -10.72 0.57 -2.76
N VAL A 45 -9.52 0.96 -2.32
CA VAL A 45 -8.92 0.47 -1.07
C VAL A 45 -9.32 1.37 0.08
N TYR A 46 -9.17 2.68 -0.07
CA TYR A 46 -9.41 3.63 1.00
C TYR A 46 -10.82 3.47 1.58
N VAL A 47 -11.86 3.35 0.73
CA VAL A 47 -13.24 3.21 1.21
C VAL A 47 -13.43 2.04 2.19
N GLN A 48 -12.56 1.02 2.12
CA GLN A 48 -12.61 -0.17 2.98
C GLN A 48 -11.52 -0.20 4.06
N HIS A 49 -10.40 0.50 3.86
CA HIS A 49 -9.21 0.44 4.72
C HIS A 49 -8.44 1.76 4.67
N ASP A 50 -8.48 2.53 5.77
CA ASP A 50 -7.77 3.81 5.93
C ASP A 50 -6.62 3.76 6.97
N ASP A 51 -6.44 2.63 7.66
CA ASP A 51 -5.42 2.47 8.71
C ASP A 51 -3.98 2.66 8.18
N HIS A 52 -3.75 2.50 6.88
CA HIS A 52 -2.43 2.67 6.24
C HIS A 52 -1.91 4.11 6.30
N LEU A 53 -2.78 5.11 6.54
CA LEU A 53 -2.38 6.51 6.67
C LEU A 53 -1.45 6.77 7.88
N GLY A 54 -1.53 5.93 8.91
CA GLY A 54 -0.66 6.02 10.09
C GLY A 54 0.65 5.23 9.97
N LEU A 55 0.77 4.35 8.97
CA LEU A 55 1.87 3.40 8.86
C LEU A 55 3.23 4.11 8.89
N LYS A 56 3.41 5.18 8.11
CA LYS A 56 4.69 5.88 8.00
C LYS A 56 5.14 6.55 9.30
N ASP A 57 4.20 6.96 10.16
CA ASP A 57 4.51 7.55 11.47
C ASP A 57 4.99 6.51 12.48
N GLU A 58 4.64 5.23 12.30
CA GLU A 58 5.08 4.11 13.14
C GLU A 58 6.47 3.59 12.75
N LEU A 59 6.96 3.95 11.56
CA LEU A 59 8.22 3.50 11.02
C LEU A 59 9.37 4.45 11.36
N SER A 60 10.49 3.86 11.75
CA SER A 60 11.68 4.64 12.06
C SER A 60 12.32 5.19 10.78
N PRO A 61 12.90 6.41 10.81
CA PRO A 61 13.62 6.94 9.66
C PRO A 61 14.83 6.08 9.28
N GLU A 62 15.42 5.35 10.23
CA GLU A 62 16.50 4.40 9.93
C GLU A 62 16.01 3.28 9.02
N PHE A 63 14.85 2.68 9.34
CA PHE A 63 14.22 1.65 8.51
C PHE A 63 13.79 2.18 7.14
N LEU A 64 13.14 3.34 7.09
CA LEU A 64 12.69 3.93 5.83
C LEU A 64 13.85 4.25 4.86
N ASN A 65 15.04 4.57 5.39
CA ASN A 65 16.23 4.81 4.57
C ASN A 65 17.08 3.55 4.34
N SER A 66 16.72 2.42 4.95
CA SER A 66 17.43 1.16 4.74
C SER A 66 17.09 0.59 3.36
N PRO A 67 18.07 0.04 2.64
CA PRO A 67 17.80 -0.77 1.47
C PRO A 67 17.08 -2.06 1.87
N LEU A 68 16.19 -2.56 1.01
CA LEU A 68 15.42 -3.79 1.24
C LEU A 68 16.32 -4.98 1.59
N SER A 69 17.50 -5.06 0.96
CA SER A 69 18.48 -6.13 1.19
C SER A 69 19.25 -6.03 2.53
N ASP A 70 19.14 -4.90 3.24
CA ASP A 70 19.86 -4.60 4.49
C ASP A 70 18.88 -4.48 5.68
N VAL A 71 17.65 -4.96 5.48
CA VAL A 71 16.64 -5.05 6.55
C VAL A 71 16.97 -6.26 7.43
N ASP A 72 17.65 -5.99 8.55
CA ASP A 72 17.98 -7.00 9.56
C ASP A 72 16.84 -7.21 10.59
N ASP A 73 16.98 -8.24 11.44
CA ASP A 73 16.06 -8.60 12.53
C ASP A 73 15.75 -7.43 13.50
N LYS A 74 16.61 -6.40 13.56
CA LYS A 74 16.36 -5.20 14.39
C LYS A 74 15.13 -4.39 13.96
N PHE A 75 14.64 -4.62 12.75
CA PHE A 75 13.44 -3.99 12.20
C PHE A 75 12.25 -4.95 12.11
N GLU A 76 12.31 -6.13 12.73
CA GLU A 76 11.25 -7.16 12.66
C GLU A 76 9.85 -6.59 12.90
N ASP A 77 9.65 -5.79 13.96
CA ASP A 77 8.36 -5.17 14.28
C ASP A 77 7.87 -4.22 13.16
N GLN A 78 8.80 -3.48 12.54
CA GLN A 78 8.51 -2.53 11.47
C GLN A 78 8.23 -3.25 10.14
N VAL A 79 8.94 -4.35 9.88
CA VAL A 79 8.68 -5.24 8.74
C VAL A 79 7.31 -5.86 8.87
N GLU A 80 6.97 -6.38 10.06
CA GLU A 80 5.65 -6.97 10.33
C GLU A 80 4.53 -5.95 10.08
N ALA A 81 4.68 -4.71 10.54
CA ALA A 81 3.70 -3.64 10.30
C ALA A 81 3.49 -3.37 8.79
N VAL A 82 4.57 -3.25 8.01
CA VAL A 82 4.47 -3.06 6.56
C VAL A 82 3.82 -4.26 5.88
N LEU A 83 4.21 -5.47 6.26
CA LEU A 83 3.62 -6.70 5.72
C LEU A 83 2.14 -6.83 6.07
N GLU A 84 1.72 -6.46 7.28
CA GLU A 84 0.33 -6.48 7.69
C GLU A 84 -0.52 -5.60 6.77
N GLN A 85 -0.08 -4.36 6.53
CA GLN A 85 -0.76 -3.43 5.64
C GLN A 85 -0.75 -3.94 4.19
N ALA A 86 0.38 -4.44 3.69
CA ALA A 86 0.48 -5.00 2.34
C ALA A 86 -0.47 -6.19 2.11
N ASN A 87 -0.63 -7.03 3.13
CA ASN A 87 -1.55 -8.17 3.12
C ASN A 87 -3.04 -7.78 3.10
N ILE A 88 -3.37 -6.52 3.35
CA ILE A 88 -4.73 -5.98 3.28
C ILE A 88 -4.91 -5.18 1.99
N ILE A 89 -4.03 -4.21 1.75
CA ILE A 89 -4.10 -3.25 0.64
C ILE A 89 -4.04 -3.96 -0.73
N ILE A 90 -3.03 -4.83 -0.94
CA ILE A 90 -2.83 -5.45 -2.26
C ILE A 90 -4.05 -6.30 -2.66
N PRO A 91 -4.55 -7.23 -1.81
CA PRO A 91 -5.77 -7.95 -2.11
C PRO A 91 -7.00 -7.08 -2.37
N LEU A 92 -7.12 -5.94 -1.69
CA LEU A 92 -8.22 -4.99 -1.91
C LEU A 92 -8.11 -4.30 -3.27
N SER A 93 -6.90 -3.91 -3.68
CA SER A 93 -6.63 -3.27 -4.98
C SER A 93 -6.73 -4.23 -6.19
N GLU A 94 -6.56 -5.53 -5.97
CA GLU A 94 -6.64 -6.53 -7.03
C GLU A 94 -8.04 -7.14 -7.18
N ARG A 95 -8.98 -6.80 -6.27
CA ARG A 95 -10.32 -7.38 -6.30
C ARG A 95 -11.15 -6.74 -7.42
N GLU A 96 -12.06 -7.52 -7.98
CA GLU A 96 -13.04 -6.99 -8.91
C GLU A 96 -14.10 -6.18 -8.15
N LEU A 97 -14.31 -4.93 -8.54
CA LEU A 97 -15.30 -4.04 -7.94
C LEU A 97 -16.70 -4.36 -8.46
N SER A 98 -17.65 -4.52 -7.54
CA SER A 98 -19.06 -4.65 -7.85
C SER A 98 -19.74 -3.28 -8.02
N GLU A 99 -20.98 -3.28 -8.52
CA GLU A 99 -21.78 -2.06 -8.64
C GLU A 99 -21.95 -1.36 -7.28
N ASP A 100 -22.17 -2.12 -6.20
CA ASP A 100 -22.21 -1.59 -4.84
C ASP A 100 -20.87 -0.96 -4.41
N ASP A 101 -19.73 -1.57 -4.74
CA ASP A 101 -18.41 -1.00 -4.43
C ASP A 101 -18.20 0.35 -5.14
N LEU A 102 -18.64 0.46 -6.39
CA LEU A 102 -18.56 1.70 -7.16
C LEU A 102 -19.47 2.79 -6.58
N GLU A 103 -20.67 2.43 -6.11
CA GLU A 103 -21.55 3.38 -5.41
C GLU A 103 -20.92 3.87 -4.11
N GLU A 104 -20.36 2.98 -3.29
CA GLU A 104 -19.69 3.38 -2.04
C GLU A 104 -18.49 4.30 -2.30
N ILE A 105 -17.67 4.00 -3.31
CA ILE A 105 -16.56 4.85 -3.75
C ILE A 105 -17.07 6.24 -4.18
N GLU A 106 -18.15 6.29 -4.97
CA GLU A 106 -18.72 7.56 -5.45
C GLU A 106 -19.29 8.39 -4.28
N GLU A 107 -20.00 7.76 -3.35
CA GLU A 107 -20.54 8.42 -2.15
C GLU A 107 -19.42 8.96 -1.26
N ASP A 108 -18.36 8.20 -1.08
CA ASP A 108 -17.20 8.60 -0.29
C ASP A 108 -16.44 9.78 -0.92
N LYS A 109 -16.16 9.74 -2.24
CA LYS A 109 -15.56 10.86 -2.98
C LYS A 109 -16.33 12.16 -2.77
N LYS A 110 -17.65 12.07 -2.91
CA LYS A 110 -18.56 13.19 -2.69
C LYS A 110 -18.55 13.68 -1.25
N TYR A 111 -18.46 12.79 -0.27
CA TYR A 111 -18.35 13.16 1.14
C TYR A 111 -17.05 13.91 1.45
N ARG A 112 -15.94 13.50 0.84
CA ARG A 112 -14.63 14.15 0.99
C ARG A 112 -14.51 15.49 0.26
N GLY A 113 -15.49 15.84 -0.57
CA GLY A 113 -15.46 17.03 -1.41
C GLY A 113 -14.43 16.91 -2.53
N VAL A 114 -14.13 15.68 -2.97
CA VAL A 114 -13.47 15.42 -4.26
C VAL A 114 -14.56 15.56 -5.33
N ASP A 115 -15.06 16.78 -5.50
CA ASP A 115 -15.91 17.12 -6.64
C ASP A 115 -15.00 17.23 -7.87
N ASP A 116 -15.31 16.42 -8.87
CA ASP A 116 -14.77 16.50 -10.23
C ASP A 116 -15.29 17.82 -10.86
N ASP A 117 -14.65 18.95 -10.51
CA ASP A 117 -14.93 20.27 -11.05
C ASP A 117 -13.59 20.93 -11.47
N ASP A 118 -13.02 20.47 -12.60
CA ASP A 118 -12.60 21.30 -13.75
C ASP A 118 -12.48 20.49 -15.06
#